data_AF-A0A5R9NQD2-F1
#
_entry.id   AF-A0A5R9NQD2-F1
#
_cell.length_a   1.000
_cell.length_b   1.000
_cell.length_c   1.000
_cell.angle_alpha   90.00
_cell.angle_beta   90.00
_cell.angle_gamma   90.00
#
_symmetry.space_group_name_H-M   'P 1'
#
loop_
_entity.id
_entity.type
_entity.pdbx_description
1 polymer ?
#
loop_
_entity_poly.entity_id
_entity_poly.type
_entity_poly.pdbx_seq_one_letter_code
_entity_poly.pdbx_strand_id
1 'polypeptide(L)'
;MDIADIRNRAQGVQPGEVTAPEIQYARDMLSAAKGNIGSAMYVVGLCGEPSDARLIEPYLYGAERDVYGELALKVLCRYMGLIGDYKDLLRTLIMSNEDIGWQNSRMAAIHLADVYLEKFQDDVIGCRLLEIMMTEHDPDRLSARLSLINTLDLRQILAEPCAIEFDDFSEDTQIIIAAAQARFHCLPKAPAVH
;
A
#
# COMPACT_ATOMS: atom_id res chain seq x y z
N MET A 1 -8.11 -21.00 20.25
CA MET A 1 -7.44 -19.69 20.20
C MET A 1 -8.10 -18.92 19.06
N ASP A 2 -8.62 -17.72 19.31
CA ASP A 2 -9.30 -16.94 18.27
C ASP A 2 -8.29 -16.02 17.58
N ILE A 3 -8.07 -16.25 16.29
CA ILE A 3 -7.11 -15.46 15.49
C ILE A 3 -7.60 -14.03 15.25
N ALA A 4 -8.91 -13.77 15.29
CA ALA A 4 -9.44 -12.41 15.17
C ALA A 4 -9.08 -11.54 16.38
N ASP A 5 -9.19 -12.09 17.59
CA ASP A 5 -8.81 -11.41 18.83
C ASP A 5 -7.29 -11.16 18.90
N ILE A 6 -6.48 -12.13 18.45
CA ILE A 6 -5.02 -11.95 18.36
C ILE A 6 -4.70 -10.83 17.37
N ARG A 7 -5.32 -10.83 16.19
CA ARG A 7 -5.13 -9.78 15.18
C ARG A 7 -5.48 -8.41 15.73
N ASN A 8 -6.61 -8.27 16.43
CA ASN A 8 -7.04 -6.98 16.99
C ASN A 8 -6.02 -6.44 18.01
N ARG A 9 -5.42 -7.31 18.83
CA ARG A 9 -4.30 -6.93 19.72
C ARG A 9 -3.03 -6.58 18.95
N ALA A 10 -2.65 -7.37 17.95
CA ALA A 10 -1.50 -7.10 17.09
C ALA A 10 -1.59 -5.72 16.43
N GLN A 11 -2.79 -5.31 16.00
CA GLN A 11 -3.06 -4.02 15.38
C GLN A 11 -3.22 -2.85 16.37
N GLY A 12 -3.15 -3.11 17.68
CA GLY A 12 -3.39 -2.09 18.72
C GLY A 12 -4.85 -1.64 18.84
N VAL A 13 -5.79 -2.34 18.20
CA VAL A 13 -7.24 -2.07 18.31
C VAL A 13 -7.77 -2.53 19.67
N GLN A 14 -7.18 -3.60 20.22
CA GLN A 14 -7.48 -4.11 21.55
C GLN A 14 -6.22 -4.12 22.43
N PRO A 15 -6.36 -3.92 23.75
CA PRO A 15 -5.23 -4.00 24.67
C PRO A 15 -4.72 -5.43 24.82
N GLY A 16 -3.42 -5.57 25.05
CA GLY A 16 -2.75 -6.83 25.36
C GLY A 16 -1.64 -7.17 24.36
N GLU A 17 -0.58 -7.80 24.86
CA GLU A 17 0.54 -8.25 24.03
C GLU A 17 0.19 -9.53 23.28
N VAL A 18 0.79 -9.72 22.10
CA VAL A 18 0.71 -10.98 21.35
C VAL A 18 1.87 -11.87 21.79
N THR A 19 1.55 -13.08 22.24
CA THR A 19 2.54 -14.01 22.81
C THR A 19 3.18 -14.91 21.74
N ALA A 20 4.37 -15.46 22.01
CA ALA A 20 5.04 -16.36 21.08
C ALA A 20 4.19 -17.59 20.63
N PRO A 21 3.40 -18.26 21.52
CA PRO A 21 2.49 -19.32 21.10
C PRO A 21 1.39 -18.84 20.14
N GLU A 22 0.91 -17.60 20.27
CA GLU A 22 -0.10 -17.02 19.39
C GLU A 22 0.47 -16.70 18.01
N ILE A 23 1.72 -16.22 17.96
CA ILE A 23 2.44 -16.04 16.69
C ILE A 23 2.65 -17.41 16.01
N GLN A 24 3.06 -18.43 16.77
CA GLN A 24 3.23 -19.78 16.22
C GLN A 24 1.91 -20.34 15.69
N TYR A 25 0.80 -20.11 16.39
CA TYR A 25 -0.52 -20.50 15.91
C TYR A 25 -0.87 -19.86 14.56
N ALA A 26 -0.54 -18.58 14.35
CA ALA A 26 -0.71 -17.91 13.07
C ALA A 26 0.21 -18.48 11.97
N ARG A 27 1.49 -18.78 12.30
CA ARG A 27 2.42 -19.45 11.37
C ARG A 27 1.90 -20.81 10.90
N ASP A 28 1.33 -21.59 11.82
CA ASP A 28 0.79 -22.91 11.52
C ASP A 28 -0.42 -22.81 10.58
N MET A 29 -1.27 -21.79 10.72
CA MET A 29 -2.37 -21.53 9.78
C MET A 29 -1.88 -21.21 8.37
N LEU A 30 -0.89 -20.30 8.26
CA LEU A 30 -0.32 -19.92 6.96
C LEU A 30 0.35 -21.12 6.28
N SER A 31 1.09 -21.92 7.05
CA SER A 31 1.77 -23.13 6.56
C SER A 31 0.78 -24.19 6.09
N ALA A 32 -0.33 -24.36 6.80
CA ALA A 32 -1.37 -25.32 6.45
C ALA A 32 -2.37 -24.80 5.40
N ALA A 33 -2.26 -23.53 5.00
CA ALA A 33 -3.23 -22.82 4.15
C ALA A 33 -4.68 -23.04 4.61
N LYS A 34 -4.91 -22.97 5.93
CA LYS A 34 -6.21 -23.29 6.54
C LYS A 34 -6.60 -22.30 7.63
N GLY A 35 -7.88 -21.92 7.59
CA GLY A 35 -8.48 -21.02 8.58
C GLY A 35 -8.58 -19.60 8.06
N ASN A 36 -8.48 -18.61 8.96
CA ASN A 36 -8.54 -17.21 8.58
C ASN A 36 -7.14 -16.70 8.22
N ILE A 37 -6.76 -16.92 6.95
CA ILE A 37 -5.46 -16.54 6.39
C ILE A 37 -5.19 -15.05 6.54
N GLY A 38 -6.19 -14.20 6.26
CA GLY A 38 -6.01 -12.74 6.36
C GLY A 38 -5.64 -12.30 7.78
N SER A 39 -6.31 -12.82 8.80
CA SER A 39 -5.96 -12.53 10.19
C SER A 39 -4.58 -13.10 10.56
N ALA A 40 -4.24 -14.29 10.09
CA ALA A 40 -2.93 -14.90 10.33
C ALA A 40 -1.79 -14.06 9.69
N MET A 41 -1.98 -13.54 8.48
CA MET A 41 -1.01 -12.64 7.83
C MET A 41 -0.77 -11.37 8.62
N TYR A 42 -1.82 -10.72 9.13
CA TYR A 42 -1.65 -9.53 9.98
C TYR A 42 -0.86 -9.83 11.25
N VAL A 43 -1.16 -10.94 11.92
CA VAL A 43 -0.45 -11.34 13.15
C VAL A 43 1.02 -11.60 12.87
N VAL A 44 1.33 -12.41 11.84
CA VAL A 44 2.73 -12.70 11.46
C VAL A 44 3.43 -11.44 10.96
N GLY A 45 2.75 -10.60 10.19
CA GLY A 45 3.29 -9.36 9.66
C GLY A 45 3.71 -8.35 10.72
N LEU A 46 2.88 -8.18 11.77
CA LEU A 46 3.08 -7.17 12.80
C LEU A 46 3.93 -7.66 13.99
N CYS A 47 3.91 -8.97 14.27
CA CYS A 47 4.53 -9.54 15.47
C CYS A 47 5.57 -10.62 15.17
N GLY A 48 5.69 -11.05 13.91
CA GLY A 48 6.65 -12.07 13.49
C GLY A 48 8.03 -11.50 13.16
N GLU A 49 8.86 -12.34 12.56
CA GLU A 49 10.22 -12.01 12.17
C GLU A 49 10.31 -11.85 10.64
N PRO A 50 11.28 -11.10 10.09
CA PRO A 50 11.50 -10.99 8.64
C PRO A 50 11.57 -12.34 7.91
N SER A 51 12.13 -13.37 8.56
CA SER A 51 12.21 -14.73 8.02
C SER A 51 10.87 -15.44 7.83
N ASP A 52 9.79 -14.93 8.42
CA ASP A 52 8.42 -15.43 8.22
C ASP A 52 7.86 -15.03 6.84
N ALA A 53 8.54 -14.17 6.06
CA ALA A 53 8.11 -13.74 4.74
C ALA A 53 7.80 -14.93 3.81
N ARG A 54 8.59 -16.02 3.93
CA ARG A 54 8.38 -17.28 3.20
C ARG A 54 7.00 -17.92 3.41
N LEU A 55 6.29 -17.56 4.49
CA LEU A 55 4.93 -18.01 4.78
C LEU A 55 3.86 -17.16 4.08
N ILE A 56 4.22 -15.95 3.65
CA ILE A 56 3.32 -14.96 3.05
C ILE A 56 3.50 -14.89 1.53
N GLU A 57 4.73 -15.03 1.03
CA GLU A 57 5.06 -15.04 -0.40
C GLU A 57 4.22 -16.00 -1.26
N PRO A 58 3.83 -17.20 -0.80
CA PRO A 58 2.94 -18.08 -1.57
C PRO A 58 1.59 -17.43 -1.90
N TYR A 59 1.13 -16.48 -1.09
CA TYR A 59 -0.12 -15.75 -1.32
C TYR A 59 0.06 -14.51 -2.20
N LEU A 60 1.30 -14.10 -2.47
CA LEU A 60 1.61 -13.06 -3.46
C LEU A 60 1.80 -13.67 -4.86
N TYR A 61 2.43 -14.84 -4.95
CA TYR A 61 2.83 -15.44 -6.23
C TYR A 61 2.04 -16.70 -6.61
N GLY A 62 1.35 -17.34 -5.67
CA GLY A 62 0.66 -18.61 -5.86
C GLY A 62 -0.80 -18.48 -6.32
N ALA A 63 -1.55 -19.57 -6.18
CA ALA A 63 -2.90 -19.70 -6.73
C ALA A 63 -3.94 -18.78 -6.06
N GLU A 64 -3.72 -18.37 -4.82
CA GLU A 64 -4.66 -17.54 -4.06
C GLU A 64 -4.34 -16.03 -4.15
N ARG A 65 -3.44 -15.63 -5.06
CA ARG A 65 -3.01 -14.24 -5.21
C ARG A 65 -4.13 -13.26 -5.56
N ASP A 66 -5.17 -13.69 -6.27
CA ASP A 66 -6.32 -12.83 -6.56
C ASP A 66 -7.18 -12.56 -5.30
N VAL A 67 -7.04 -13.38 -4.26
CA VAL A 67 -7.76 -13.22 -2.99
C VAL A 67 -6.91 -12.48 -1.97
N TYR A 68 -5.62 -12.83 -1.87
CA TYR A 68 -4.74 -12.38 -0.80
C TYR A 68 -3.55 -11.54 -1.25
N GLY A 69 -3.31 -11.37 -2.56
CA GLY A 69 -2.10 -10.73 -3.09
C GLY A 69 -1.94 -9.28 -2.64
N GLU A 70 -3.02 -8.50 -2.59
CA GLU A 70 -3.01 -7.15 -2.03
C GLU A 70 -2.54 -7.16 -0.56
N LEU A 71 -3.13 -8.02 0.27
CA LEU A 71 -2.79 -8.09 1.69
C LEU A 71 -1.36 -8.62 1.89
N ALA A 72 -0.97 -9.65 1.15
CA ALA A 72 0.37 -10.22 1.20
C ALA A 72 1.43 -9.17 0.87
N LEU A 73 1.26 -8.41 -0.22
CA LEU A 73 2.18 -7.35 -0.59
C LEU A 73 2.27 -6.26 0.48
N LYS A 74 1.12 -5.83 1.02
CA LYS A 74 1.09 -4.84 2.12
C LYS A 74 1.80 -5.32 3.36
N VAL A 75 1.58 -6.57 3.76
CA VAL A 75 2.20 -7.16 4.95
C VAL A 75 3.71 -7.24 4.79
N LEU A 76 4.18 -7.79 3.67
CA LEU A 76 5.61 -7.93 3.37
C LEU A 76 6.32 -6.56 3.37
N CYS A 77 5.75 -5.57 2.67
CA CYS A 77 6.39 -4.27 2.50
C CYS A 77 6.28 -3.37 3.74
N ARG A 78 5.07 -3.21 4.30
CA ARG A 78 4.81 -2.22 5.36
C ARG A 78 5.06 -2.78 6.76
N TYR A 79 4.56 -3.96 7.07
CA TYR A 79 4.63 -4.48 8.45
C TYR A 79 5.94 -5.22 8.71
N MET A 80 6.41 -6.01 7.75
CA MET A 80 7.70 -6.70 7.86
C MET A 80 8.88 -5.83 7.41
N GLY A 81 8.62 -4.66 6.83
CA GLY A 81 9.64 -3.69 6.43
C GLY A 81 10.48 -4.09 5.21
N LEU A 82 10.07 -5.12 4.46
CA LEU A 82 10.81 -5.72 3.34
C LEU A 82 10.65 -4.98 2.01
N ILE A 83 10.30 -3.69 2.06
CA ILE A 83 10.10 -2.84 0.87
C ILE A 83 11.28 -2.89 -0.13
N GLY A 84 12.51 -3.12 0.36
CA GLY A 84 13.70 -3.24 -0.50
C GLY A 84 13.72 -4.49 -1.38
N ASP A 85 13.17 -5.60 -0.89
CA ASP A 85 13.12 -6.87 -1.63
C ASP A 85 12.04 -6.83 -2.71
N TYR A 86 11.00 -6.01 -2.53
CA TYR A 86 9.87 -5.87 -3.46
C TYR A 86 9.89 -4.54 -4.25
N LYS A 87 10.98 -3.77 -4.19
CA LYS A 87 11.05 -2.43 -4.81
C LYS A 87 10.77 -2.45 -6.31
N ASP A 88 11.34 -3.43 -7.03
CA ASP A 88 11.22 -3.50 -8.50
C ASP A 88 9.81 -3.95 -8.91
N LEU A 89 9.20 -4.83 -8.11
CA LEU A 89 7.80 -5.22 -8.27
C LEU A 89 6.89 -4.00 -8.06
N LEU A 90 7.04 -3.27 -6.94
CA LEU A 90 6.24 -2.08 -6.66
C LEU A 90 6.36 -1.02 -7.75
N ARG A 91 7.59 -0.72 -8.19
CA ARG A 91 7.83 0.20 -9.31
C ARG A 91 7.10 -0.27 -10.57
N THR A 92 7.19 -1.55 -10.90
CA THR A 92 6.52 -2.13 -12.08
C THR A 92 5.01 -1.99 -12.00
N LEU A 93 4.41 -2.30 -10.84
CA LEU A 93 2.97 -2.22 -10.63
C LEU A 93 2.45 -0.78 -10.68
N ILE A 94 3.14 0.19 -10.04
CA ILE A 94 2.74 1.61 -10.05
C ILE A 94 2.84 2.23 -11.45
N MET A 95 3.88 1.85 -12.22
CA MET A 95 4.10 2.37 -13.56
C MET A 95 3.14 1.79 -14.60
N SER A 96 2.48 0.67 -14.30
CA SER A 96 1.49 0.07 -15.20
C SER A 96 0.24 0.93 -15.34
N ASN A 97 -0.48 0.79 -16.46
CA ASN A 97 -1.83 1.33 -16.64
C ASN A 97 -2.92 0.36 -16.17
N GLU A 98 -2.57 -0.91 -15.94
CA GLU A 98 -3.49 -2.00 -15.60
C GLU A 98 -2.88 -2.89 -14.51
N ASP A 99 -3.71 -3.76 -13.92
CA ASP A 99 -3.24 -4.78 -13.00
C ASP A 99 -2.32 -5.78 -13.69
N ILE A 100 -1.20 -6.13 -13.05
CA ILE A 100 -0.25 -7.13 -13.52
C ILE A 100 -0.25 -8.31 -12.56
N GLY A 101 -0.56 -9.48 -13.09
CA GLY A 101 -0.48 -10.75 -12.36
C GLY A 101 -1.74 -11.09 -11.56
N TRP A 102 -2.28 -10.15 -10.78
CA TRP A 102 -3.48 -10.37 -9.96
C TRP A 102 -4.33 -9.11 -9.83
N GLN A 103 -5.61 -9.30 -9.49
CA GLN A 103 -6.56 -8.22 -9.31
C GLN A 103 -6.11 -7.23 -8.21
N ASN A 104 -6.28 -5.93 -8.47
CA ASN A 104 -5.91 -4.81 -7.58
C ASN A 104 -4.42 -4.68 -7.26
N SER A 105 -3.53 -5.35 -8.02
CA SER A 105 -2.08 -5.27 -7.85
C SER A 105 -1.56 -3.82 -7.95
N ARG A 106 -2.08 -3.03 -8.90
CA ARG A 106 -1.66 -1.63 -9.11
C ARG A 106 -2.06 -0.76 -7.92
N MET A 107 -3.33 -0.82 -7.52
CA MET A 107 -3.86 -0.14 -6.34
C MET A 107 -3.07 -0.50 -5.07
N ALA A 108 -2.76 -1.80 -4.88
CA ALA A 108 -1.99 -2.28 -3.74
C ALA A 108 -0.59 -1.65 -3.69
N ALA A 109 0.07 -1.54 -4.84
CA ALA A 109 1.39 -0.92 -4.94
C ALA A 109 1.34 0.60 -4.72
N ILE A 110 0.31 1.28 -5.24
CA ILE A 110 0.07 2.71 -5.00
C ILE A 110 -0.11 2.98 -3.50
N HIS A 111 -0.88 2.15 -2.79
CA HIS A 111 -1.05 2.26 -1.34
C HIS A 111 0.23 2.03 -0.51
N LEU A 112 1.31 1.56 -1.14
CA LEU A 112 2.63 1.35 -0.54
C LEU A 112 3.66 2.37 -1.04
N ALA A 113 3.27 3.29 -1.92
CA ALA A 113 4.20 4.22 -2.53
C ALA A 113 4.75 5.25 -1.52
N ASP A 114 4.01 5.54 -0.45
CA ASP A 114 4.51 6.30 0.71
C ASP A 114 5.71 5.60 1.38
N VAL A 115 5.58 4.30 1.68
CA VAL A 115 6.66 3.49 2.28
C VAL A 115 7.84 3.34 1.31
N TYR A 116 7.57 3.26 0.01
CA TYR A 116 8.59 3.19 -1.03
C TYR A 116 9.38 4.50 -1.15
N LEU A 117 8.69 5.64 -1.30
CA LEU A 117 9.30 6.96 -1.54
C LEU A 117 9.98 7.53 -0.29
N GLU A 118 9.65 7.02 0.91
CA GLU A 118 10.42 7.30 2.13
C GLU A 118 11.85 6.74 2.05
N LYS A 119 12.04 5.56 1.43
CA LYS A 119 13.34 4.88 1.37
C LYS A 119 14.09 5.07 0.05
N PHE A 120 13.38 5.34 -1.05
CA PHE A 120 13.97 5.41 -2.38
C PHE A 120 13.71 6.77 -3.03
N GLN A 121 14.77 7.43 -3.48
CA GLN A 121 14.64 8.63 -4.29
C GLN A 121 14.24 8.25 -5.72
N ASP A 122 12.95 8.45 -6.02
CA ASP A 122 12.36 8.02 -7.27
C ASP A 122 11.30 9.02 -7.75
N ASP A 123 11.78 10.11 -8.31
CA ASP A 123 10.94 11.21 -8.80
C ASP A 123 9.97 10.76 -9.90
N VAL A 124 10.34 9.72 -10.66
CA VAL A 124 9.47 9.14 -11.70
C VAL A 124 8.22 8.54 -11.09
N ILE A 125 8.35 7.83 -9.95
CA ILE A 125 7.18 7.29 -9.24
C ILE A 125 6.32 8.41 -8.66
N GLY A 126 6.93 9.44 -8.08
CA GLY A 126 6.19 10.61 -7.60
C GLY A 126 5.38 11.29 -8.71
N CYS A 127 5.97 11.48 -9.90
CA CYS A 127 5.26 12.04 -11.04
C CYS A 127 4.23 11.11 -11.64
N ARG A 128 4.46 9.80 -11.59
CA ARG A 128 3.44 8.81 -11.97
C ARG A 128 2.22 8.89 -11.06
N LEU A 129 2.39 8.96 -9.74
CA LEU A 129 1.27 9.14 -8.82
C LEU A 129 0.48 10.42 -9.11
N LEU A 130 1.18 11.53 -9.39
CA LEU A 130 0.52 12.78 -9.78
C LEU A 130 -0.29 12.61 -11.08
N GLU A 131 0.28 11.96 -12.10
CA GLU A 131 -0.43 11.66 -13.34
C GLU A 131 -1.68 10.81 -13.10
N ILE A 132 -1.59 9.77 -12.27
CA ILE A 132 -2.71 8.89 -11.92
C ILE A 132 -3.82 9.71 -11.26
N MET A 133 -3.49 10.51 -10.25
CA MET A 133 -4.43 11.38 -9.54
C MET A 133 -5.19 12.31 -10.49
N MET A 134 -4.50 12.88 -11.50
CA MET A 134 -5.07 13.86 -12.43
C MET A 134 -5.77 13.26 -13.65
N THR A 135 -5.79 11.94 -13.80
CA THR A 135 -6.43 11.29 -14.96
C THR A 135 -7.88 10.99 -14.65
N GLU A 136 -8.83 11.75 -15.20
CA GLU A 136 -10.25 11.79 -14.78
C GLU A 136 -10.91 10.42 -14.53
N HIS A 137 -10.66 9.45 -15.41
CA HIS A 137 -11.27 8.12 -15.38
C HIS A 137 -10.33 7.01 -14.89
N ASP A 138 -9.17 7.36 -14.31
CA ASP A 138 -8.30 6.34 -13.71
C ASP A 138 -8.96 5.80 -12.41
N PRO A 139 -9.10 4.47 -12.26
CA PRO A 139 -9.75 3.89 -11.09
C PRO A 139 -8.96 4.11 -9.79
N ASP A 140 -7.65 4.37 -9.88
CA ASP A 140 -6.75 4.49 -8.73
C ASP A 140 -6.47 5.95 -8.31
N ARG A 141 -7.21 6.93 -8.86
CA ARG A 141 -7.05 8.37 -8.54
C ARG A 141 -7.04 8.66 -7.05
N LEU A 142 -8.01 8.11 -6.31
CA LEU A 142 -8.14 8.31 -4.86
C LEU A 142 -6.97 7.69 -4.10
N SER A 143 -6.53 6.50 -4.51
CA SER A 143 -5.35 5.84 -3.94
C SER A 143 -4.08 6.65 -4.19
N ALA A 144 -3.92 7.21 -5.39
CA ALA A 144 -2.79 8.06 -5.73
C ALA A 144 -2.81 9.38 -4.95
N ARG A 145 -3.98 10.02 -4.83
CA ARG A 145 -4.19 11.21 -3.98
C ARG A 145 -3.77 10.91 -2.54
N LEU A 146 -4.28 9.85 -1.94
CA LEU A 146 -3.96 9.48 -0.57
C LEU A 146 -2.46 9.19 -0.39
N SER A 147 -1.85 8.50 -1.35
CA SER A 147 -0.41 8.24 -1.29
C SER A 147 0.41 9.52 -1.38
N LEU A 148 0.05 10.47 -2.24
CA LEU A 148 0.72 11.77 -2.33
C LEU A 148 0.57 12.56 -1.03
N ILE A 149 -0.63 12.59 -0.45
CA ILE A 149 -0.89 13.24 0.84
C ILE A 149 0.01 12.68 1.94
N ASN A 150 0.14 11.35 2.02
CA ASN A 150 1.00 10.71 3.01
C ASN A 150 2.48 10.97 2.73
N THR A 151 2.91 10.87 1.47
CA THR A 151 4.32 11.03 1.08
C THR A 151 4.81 12.47 1.29
N LEU A 152 3.92 13.45 1.07
CA LEU A 152 4.22 14.88 1.16
C LEU A 152 3.84 15.49 2.52
N ASP A 153 3.36 14.66 3.46
CA ASP A 153 2.92 15.05 4.82
C ASP A 153 1.89 16.21 4.84
N LEU A 154 0.89 16.13 3.95
CA LEU A 154 -0.07 17.23 3.73
C LEU A 154 -1.33 17.14 4.61
N ARG A 155 -1.47 16.10 5.44
CA ARG A 155 -2.74 15.81 6.16
C ARG A 155 -3.26 16.97 7.01
N GLN A 156 -2.37 17.75 7.61
CA GLN A 156 -2.73 18.88 8.49
C GLN A 156 -2.94 20.19 7.73
N ILE A 157 -2.64 20.20 6.43
CA ILE A 157 -2.72 21.38 5.56
C ILE A 157 -4.04 21.38 4.79
N LEU A 158 -4.48 20.20 4.35
CA LEU A 158 -5.67 20.03 3.53
C LEU A 158 -6.95 20.17 4.34
N ALA A 159 -7.99 20.74 3.72
CA ALA A 159 -9.31 20.83 4.32
C ALA A 159 -9.98 19.46 4.40
N GLU A 160 -9.86 18.65 3.35
CA GLU A 160 -10.47 17.33 3.22
C GLU A 160 -9.43 16.27 2.84
N PRO A 161 -8.52 15.89 3.75
CA PRO A 161 -7.46 14.92 3.44
C PRO A 161 -8.01 13.53 3.05
N CYS A 162 -9.21 13.17 3.50
CA CYS A 162 -9.86 11.87 3.23
C CYS A 162 -11.12 11.99 2.36
N ALA A 163 -11.14 12.94 1.41
CA ALA A 163 -12.26 13.12 0.49
C ALA A 163 -12.57 11.82 -0.27
N ILE A 164 -13.87 11.51 -0.41
CA ILE A 164 -14.36 10.33 -1.15
C ILE A 164 -14.45 10.58 -2.66
N GLU A 165 -14.52 11.85 -3.05
CA GLU A 165 -14.49 12.37 -4.42
C GLU A 165 -13.70 13.68 -4.38
N PHE A 166 -13.06 14.06 -5.47
CA PHE A 166 -12.37 15.35 -5.57
C PHE A 166 -12.43 15.89 -6.99
N ASP A 167 -12.41 17.21 -7.09
CA ASP A 167 -12.34 17.94 -8.35
C ASP A 167 -10.93 18.48 -8.57
N ASP A 168 -10.47 18.48 -9.83
CA ASP A 168 -9.14 18.91 -10.24
C ASP A 168 -8.92 20.42 -9.97
N PHE A 169 -9.99 21.19 -9.85
CA PHE A 169 -9.96 22.62 -9.56
C PHE A 169 -10.06 22.96 -8.06
N SER A 170 -10.22 21.95 -7.19
CA SER A 170 -10.28 22.18 -5.73
C SER A 170 -8.97 22.70 -5.17
N GLU A 171 -9.04 23.55 -4.14
CA GLU A 171 -7.87 24.11 -3.47
C GLU A 171 -6.92 23.01 -2.94
N ASP A 172 -7.48 21.98 -2.30
CA ASP A 172 -6.73 20.81 -1.84
C ASP A 172 -5.96 20.14 -2.99
N THR A 173 -6.59 19.98 -4.16
CA THR A 173 -5.93 19.37 -5.32
C THR A 173 -4.80 20.24 -5.84
N GLN A 174 -4.99 21.56 -5.90
CA GLN A 174 -3.93 22.50 -6.29
C GLN A 174 -2.75 22.48 -5.30
N ILE A 175 -3.00 22.36 -4.00
CA ILE A 175 -1.95 22.19 -2.97
C ILE A 175 -1.16 20.91 -3.22
N ILE A 176 -1.84 19.78 -3.46
CA ILE A 176 -1.17 18.49 -3.72
C ILE A 176 -0.35 18.55 -5.00
N ILE A 177 -0.89 19.13 -6.09
CA ILE A 177 -0.18 19.30 -7.37
C ILE A 177 1.10 20.11 -7.16
N ALA A 178 1.00 21.27 -6.52
CA ALA A 178 2.15 22.15 -6.31
C ALA A 178 3.24 21.48 -5.45
N ALA A 179 2.84 20.80 -4.38
CA ALA A 179 3.77 20.07 -3.51
C ALA A 179 4.45 18.90 -4.25
N ALA A 180 3.70 18.13 -5.05
CA ALA A 180 4.24 17.04 -5.85
C ALA A 180 5.22 17.54 -6.93
N GLN A 181 4.87 18.61 -7.65
CA GLN A 181 5.75 19.24 -8.65
C GLN A 181 7.04 19.77 -8.02
N ALA A 182 6.95 20.38 -6.83
CA ALA A 182 8.11 20.87 -6.10
C ALA A 182 9.02 19.72 -5.61
N ARG A 183 8.43 18.64 -5.10
CA ARG A 183 9.17 17.52 -4.51
C ARG A 183 9.78 16.56 -5.54
N PHE A 184 9.08 16.30 -6.63
CA PHE A 184 9.45 15.28 -7.63
C PHE A 184 9.83 15.88 -8.99
N HIS A 185 9.88 17.20 -9.11
CA HIS A 185 10.28 17.89 -10.35
C HIS A 185 9.42 17.52 -11.57
N CYS A 186 8.13 17.27 -11.35
CA CYS A 186 7.20 16.89 -12.41
C CYS A 186 6.99 18.05 -13.38
N LEU A 187 7.12 17.78 -14.68
CA LEU A 187 6.79 18.77 -15.69
C LEU A 187 5.28 18.98 -15.72
N PRO A 188 4.79 20.24 -15.79
CA PRO A 188 3.38 20.48 -16.03
C PRO A 188 3.01 19.88 -17.39
N LYS A 189 2.01 18.99 -17.42
CA LYS A 189 1.43 18.58 -18.71
C LYS A 189 0.91 19.85 -19.39
N ALA A 190 1.31 20.07 -20.64
CA ALA A 190 0.74 21.15 -21.43
C ALA A 190 -0.79 20.98 -21.46
N PRO A 191 -1.57 22.07 -21.30
CA PRO A 191 -3.02 21.96 -21.36
C PRO A 191 -3.40 21.31 -22.69
N ALA A 192 -4.20 20.23 -22.62
CA ALA A 192 -4.80 19.67 -23.80
C ALA A 192 -5.69 20.76 -24.41
N VAL A 193 -5.28 21.29 -25.56
CA VAL A 193 -6.10 22.20 -26.35
C VAL A 193 -7.24 21.35 -26.89
N HIS A 194 -8.43 21.51 -26.30
CA HIS A 194 -9.69 20.99 -26.84
C HIS A 194 -10.25 21.96 -27.88
#